data_AF-A0A2A2PZ28-F1
#
_entry.id   AF-A0A2A2PZ28-F1
#
_cell.length_a   1.000
_cell.length_b   1.000
_cell.length_c   1.000
_cell.angle_alpha   90.00
_cell.angle_beta   90.00
_cell.angle_gamma   90.00
#
_symmetry.space_group_name_H-M   'P 1'
#
loop_
_entity.id
_entity.type
_entity.pdbx_description
1 polymer ?
#
loop_
_entity_poly.entity_id
_entity_poly.type
_entity_poly.pdbx_seq_one_letter_code
_entity_poly.pdbx_strand_id
1 'polypeptide(L)'
;MNRRPAPAYPGFRFAIAVAAVLAAACAGRAADVPVFAPHPTMLVAEWKKERVPVVGAVSTDPVVRRQGKEERLRHDPVYFAERAPRYGAGRVMIDRVTFANLRMQYNADGSVLPDPNAASVGGTGFFEARLQPDRDLRGAFMVLVVFNAGILSDFSANPESEILLQALPPLPAGVATKVEFQTKSPVRRNVFSIFPLVFEAGGAEIRSNLSVPAARYFAAVERAQLAVVLAAYRKQNPAADAGVQPVLRIQPLLADPAALAGRTVTATVTINADGATEDIALPEDLAPADAAALRAALAGWLFLPRLEKGTPVPTRLAIPFKF
;
A
#
# COMPACT_ATOMS: atom_id res chain seq x y z
N MET A 1 3.31 6.47 -66.76
CA MET A 1 3.77 6.59 -65.36
C MET A 1 3.08 5.51 -64.53
N ASN A 2 3.78 4.42 -64.26
CA ASN A 2 3.26 3.27 -63.50
C ASN A 2 3.31 3.55 -62.00
N ARG A 3 2.15 3.70 -61.35
CA ARG A 3 2.05 3.70 -59.88
C ARG A 3 2.07 2.25 -59.38
N ARG A 4 3.12 1.89 -58.65
CA ARG A 4 3.15 0.63 -57.88
C ARG A 4 2.16 0.73 -56.70
N PRO A 5 1.37 -0.31 -56.41
CA PRO A 5 0.57 -0.37 -55.18
C PRO A 5 1.48 -0.62 -53.96
N ALA A 6 1.11 0.00 -52.83
CA ALA A 6 1.77 -0.22 -51.54
C ALA A 6 1.47 -1.63 -51.01
N PRO A 7 2.42 -2.27 -50.29
CA PRO A 7 2.17 -3.59 -49.70
C PRO A 7 1.14 -3.49 -48.57
N ALA A 8 0.13 -4.36 -48.64
CA ALA A 8 -0.81 -4.59 -47.56
C ALA A 8 -0.10 -5.34 -46.42
N TYR A 9 -0.02 -4.74 -45.24
CA TYR A 9 0.43 -5.43 -44.03
C TYR A 9 -0.71 -6.30 -43.50
N PRO A 10 -0.50 -7.61 -43.28
CA PRO A 10 -1.49 -8.48 -42.66
C PRO A 10 -1.73 -8.03 -41.22
N GLY A 11 -3.00 -7.79 -40.89
CA GLY A 11 -3.44 -7.40 -39.56
C GLY A 11 -3.06 -8.43 -38.52
N PHE A 12 -2.16 -8.05 -37.61
CA PHE A 12 -1.91 -8.77 -36.38
C PHE A 12 -3.13 -8.65 -35.46
N ARG A 13 -3.99 -9.67 -35.47
CA ARG A 13 -5.03 -9.84 -34.45
C ARG A 13 -4.38 -10.41 -33.20
N PHE A 14 -4.08 -9.56 -32.21
CA PHE A 14 -3.85 -10.01 -30.84
C PHE A 14 -5.20 -10.49 -30.28
N ALA A 15 -5.42 -11.80 -30.28
CA ALA A 15 -6.46 -12.40 -29.46
C ALA A 15 -5.98 -12.34 -28.00
N ILE A 16 -6.57 -11.45 -27.21
CA ILE A 16 -6.41 -11.47 -25.75
C ILE A 16 -7.22 -12.68 -25.26
N ALA A 17 -6.52 -13.78 -24.97
CA ALA A 17 -7.10 -14.92 -24.28
C ALA A 17 -7.36 -14.52 -22.82
N VAL A 18 -8.59 -14.12 -22.53
CA VAL A 18 -9.10 -13.98 -21.15
C VAL A 18 -9.35 -15.39 -20.64
N ALA A 19 -8.40 -15.94 -19.89
CA ALA A 19 -8.60 -17.19 -19.16
C ALA A 19 -9.63 -16.96 -18.04
N ALA A 20 -10.84 -17.46 -18.25
CA ALA A 20 -11.83 -17.63 -17.22
C ALA A 20 -11.41 -18.81 -16.32
N VAL A 21 -10.87 -18.52 -15.14
CA VAL A 21 -10.70 -19.52 -14.07
C VAL A 21 -11.97 -19.48 -13.23
N LEU A 22 -12.92 -20.37 -13.54
CA LEU A 22 -14.16 -20.54 -12.79
C LEU A 22 -14.19 -21.94 -12.14
N ALA A 23 -14.04 -21.92 -10.82
CA ALA A 23 -14.65 -22.81 -9.84
C ALA A 23 -14.53 -24.33 -10.03
N ALA A 24 -13.44 -24.91 -9.55
CA ALA A 24 -13.51 -26.21 -8.90
C ALA A 24 -13.93 -26.00 -7.43
N ALA A 25 -15.15 -26.40 -7.10
CA ALA A 25 -15.67 -26.41 -5.74
C ALA A 25 -14.95 -27.50 -4.93
N CYS A 26 -13.80 -27.16 -4.36
CA CYS A 26 -13.30 -27.85 -3.18
C CYS A 26 -14.02 -27.26 -1.97
N ALA A 27 -14.67 -28.12 -1.17
CA ALA A 27 -14.95 -27.85 0.24
C ALA A 27 -13.64 -27.78 1.05
N GLY A 28 -12.70 -26.96 0.59
CA GLY A 28 -11.47 -26.63 1.29
C GLY A 28 -11.81 -25.66 2.40
N ARG A 29 -11.11 -25.81 3.54
CA ARG A 29 -10.95 -24.76 4.56
C ARG A 29 -11.07 -23.40 3.90
N ALA A 30 -11.97 -22.54 4.38
CA ALA A 30 -11.95 -21.12 4.04
C ALA A 30 -10.48 -20.70 4.11
N ALA A 31 -9.85 -20.50 2.95
CA ALA A 31 -8.44 -20.15 2.92
C ALA A 31 -8.40 -18.82 3.66
N ASP A 32 -7.73 -18.81 4.82
CA ASP A 32 -7.58 -17.61 5.63
C ASP A 32 -7.07 -16.52 4.69
N VAL A 33 -7.96 -15.58 4.34
CA VAL A 33 -7.61 -14.48 3.45
C VAL A 33 -6.42 -13.80 4.13
N PRO A 34 -5.25 -13.70 3.47
CA PRO A 34 -4.05 -13.22 4.13
C PRO A 34 -4.35 -11.85 4.74
N VAL A 35 -4.28 -11.78 6.07
CA VAL A 35 -4.53 -10.53 6.80
C VAL A 35 -3.25 -9.70 6.69
N PHE A 36 -3.25 -8.71 5.80
CA PHE A 36 -2.15 -7.77 5.69
C PHE A 36 -2.17 -6.81 6.88
N ALA A 37 -0.99 -6.57 7.47
CA ALA A 37 -0.82 -5.54 8.48
C ALA A 37 -1.32 -4.20 7.95
N PRO A 38 -2.22 -3.48 8.65
CA PRO A 38 -2.59 -2.14 8.26
C PRO A 38 -1.35 -1.27 8.03
N HIS A 39 -1.39 -0.40 7.01
CA HIS A 39 -0.29 0.49 6.69
C HIS A 39 -0.76 1.95 6.72
N PRO A 40 -0.93 2.54 7.93
CA PRO A 40 -1.05 3.98 8.01
C PRO A 40 0.15 4.63 7.34
N THR A 41 -0.10 5.68 6.58
CA THR A 41 0.87 6.30 5.71
C THR A 41 1.11 7.74 6.13
N MET A 42 2.36 8.17 6.00
CA MET A 42 2.77 9.57 6.00
C MET A 42 3.29 9.87 4.60
N LEU A 43 2.76 10.93 3.99
CA LEU A 43 3.32 11.41 2.73
C LEU A 43 4.56 12.25 3.02
N VAL A 44 5.66 11.91 2.35
CA VAL A 44 6.93 12.64 2.42
C VAL A 44 7.24 13.18 1.04
N ALA A 45 7.66 14.45 0.97
CA ALA A 45 8.20 15.06 -0.24
C ALA A 45 9.72 15.17 -0.10
N GLU A 46 10.45 14.75 -1.11
CA GLU A 46 11.87 15.06 -1.25
C GLU A 46 12.02 16.35 -2.05
N TRP A 47 12.64 17.35 -1.41
CA TRP A 47 12.92 18.64 -2.01
C TRP A 47 14.31 19.10 -1.59
N LYS A 48 15.14 19.46 -2.58
CA LYS A 48 16.55 19.82 -2.34
C LYS A 48 17.33 18.76 -1.54
N LYS A 49 17.05 17.47 -1.81
CA LYS A 49 17.62 16.29 -1.12
C LYS A 49 17.23 16.16 0.37
N GLU A 50 16.30 16.97 0.85
CA GLU A 50 15.72 16.86 2.18
C GLU A 50 14.36 16.17 2.07
N ARG A 51 14.10 15.19 2.95
CA ARG A 51 12.80 14.54 3.07
C ARG A 51 11.98 15.23 4.14
N VAL A 52 10.85 15.81 3.74
CA VAL A 52 9.99 16.60 4.61
C VAL A 52 8.55 16.05 4.58
N PRO A 53 7.90 15.88 5.74
CA PRO A 53 6.50 15.47 5.79
C PRO A 53 5.58 16.49 5.14
N VAL A 54 4.65 16.01 4.32
CA VAL A 54 3.58 16.81 3.73
C VAL A 54 2.44 16.91 4.73
N VAL A 55 2.09 18.13 5.11
CA VAL A 55 1.05 18.45 6.11
C VAL A 55 -0.22 19.01 5.48
N GLY A 56 -0.21 19.30 4.18
CA GLY A 56 -1.36 19.85 3.45
C GLY A 56 -1.08 19.94 1.95
N ALA A 57 -2.02 20.50 1.21
CA ALA A 57 -1.87 20.75 -0.22
C ALA A 57 -2.59 22.04 -0.62
N VAL A 58 -2.06 22.73 -1.63
CA VAL A 58 -2.75 23.82 -2.34
C VAL A 58 -2.76 23.50 -3.82
N SER A 59 -3.92 23.13 -4.35
CA SER A 59 -4.03 22.49 -5.66
C SER A 59 -3.17 21.22 -5.69
N THR A 60 -2.12 21.16 -6.50
CA THR A 60 -1.20 20.02 -6.63
C THR A 60 0.11 20.24 -5.89
N ASP A 61 0.30 21.40 -5.26
CA ASP A 61 1.54 21.75 -4.58
C ASP A 61 1.45 21.31 -3.11
N PRO A 62 2.41 20.54 -2.61
CA PRO A 62 2.38 20.11 -1.23
C PRO A 62 2.77 21.26 -0.31
N VAL A 63 2.16 21.28 0.87
CA VAL A 63 2.53 22.15 1.98
C VAL A 63 3.27 21.30 3.00
N VAL A 64 4.47 21.75 3.38
CA VAL A 64 5.33 21.07 4.36
C VAL A 64 5.56 21.99 5.54
N ARG A 65 5.95 21.44 6.71
CA ARG A 65 6.31 22.25 7.88
C ARG A 65 7.82 22.26 8.09
N ARG A 66 8.45 23.43 8.00
CA ARG A 66 9.89 23.63 8.24
C ARG A 66 10.09 24.75 9.25
N GLN A 67 10.86 24.46 10.31
CA GLN A 67 11.13 25.43 11.40
C GLN A 67 9.85 26.06 11.98
N GLY A 68 8.78 25.25 12.12
CA GLY A 68 7.48 25.69 12.64
C GLY A 68 6.64 26.52 11.66
N LYS A 69 7.11 26.78 10.44
CA LYS A 69 6.37 27.51 9.40
C LYS A 69 5.90 26.57 8.30
N GLU A 70 4.73 26.85 7.75
CA GLU A 70 4.21 26.13 6.59
C GLU A 70 4.76 26.74 5.31
N GLU A 71 5.39 25.90 4.49
CA GLU A 71 6.02 26.26 3.23
C GLU A 71 5.36 25.46 2.11
N ARG A 72 4.88 26.15 1.07
CA ARG A 72 4.38 25.52 -0.14
C ARG A 72 5.55 25.22 -1.07
N LEU A 73 5.75 23.96 -1.38
CA LEU A 73 6.78 23.55 -2.33
C LEU A 73 6.23 23.73 -3.75
N ARG A 74 6.76 24.74 -4.45
CA ARG A 74 6.53 24.91 -5.87
C ARG A 74 7.64 24.13 -6.59
N HIS A 75 7.32 23.45 -7.70
CA HIS A 75 8.17 22.57 -8.51
C HIS A 75 8.15 21.08 -8.09
N ASP A 76 7.70 20.24 -9.03
CA ASP A 76 7.58 18.78 -9.05
C ASP A 76 8.44 18.02 -8.01
N PRO A 77 7.97 17.94 -6.75
CA PRO A 77 8.70 17.19 -5.72
C PRO A 77 8.53 15.69 -5.96
N VAL A 78 9.53 14.92 -5.56
CA VAL A 78 9.43 13.45 -5.57
C VAL A 78 8.75 13.02 -4.28
N TYR A 79 7.67 12.27 -4.39
CA TYR A 79 6.91 11.82 -3.23
C TYR A 79 7.27 10.40 -2.82
N PHE A 80 7.16 10.14 -1.52
CA PHE A 80 7.29 8.82 -0.91
C PHE A 80 6.12 8.60 0.04
N ALA A 81 5.57 7.40 0.02
CA ALA A 81 4.60 6.93 1.00
C ALA A 81 5.37 6.12 2.05
N GLU A 82 5.55 6.70 3.23
CA GLU A 82 6.25 6.05 4.34
C GLU A 82 5.24 5.59 5.41
N ARG A 83 5.60 4.60 6.22
CA ARG A 83 4.73 4.09 7.27
C ARG A 83 4.60 5.11 8.42
N ALA A 84 3.38 5.50 8.75
CA ALA A 84 3.02 6.26 9.93
C ALA A 84 2.71 5.34 11.12
N PRO A 85 2.86 5.80 12.37
CA PRO A 85 2.55 5.00 13.55
C PRO A 85 1.06 4.70 13.72
N ARG A 86 0.19 5.57 13.18
CA ARG A 86 -1.27 5.46 13.28
C ARG A 86 -1.96 6.24 12.18
N TYR A 87 -3.22 5.89 11.91
CA TYR A 87 -4.12 6.74 11.14
C TYR A 87 -4.48 8.00 11.95
N GLY A 88 -4.89 9.04 11.23
CA GLY A 88 -5.64 10.17 11.77
C GLY A 88 -7.01 9.74 12.28
N ALA A 89 -7.72 10.66 12.93
CA ALA A 89 -9.02 10.35 13.50
C ALA A 89 -10.11 10.18 12.43
N GLY A 90 -11.18 9.46 12.77
CA GLY A 90 -12.32 9.23 11.86
C GLY A 90 -12.02 8.25 10.72
N ARG A 91 -12.91 8.25 9.74
CA ARG A 91 -12.92 7.35 8.58
C ARG A 91 -13.46 8.06 7.36
N VAL A 92 -13.07 7.57 6.18
CA VAL A 92 -13.64 8.02 4.91
C VAL A 92 -14.05 6.83 4.05
N MET A 93 -15.30 6.81 3.61
CA MET A 93 -15.74 5.88 2.59
C MET A 93 -15.43 6.47 1.21
N ILE A 94 -14.84 5.65 0.35
CA ILE A 94 -14.49 6.01 -1.02
C ILE A 94 -15.26 5.09 -1.97
N ASP A 95 -16.14 5.67 -2.77
CA ASP A 95 -16.90 4.98 -3.82
C ASP A 95 -16.60 5.54 -5.21
N ARG A 96 -16.80 4.68 -6.22
CA ARG A 96 -16.74 5.01 -7.66
C ARG A 96 -15.45 5.73 -8.08
N VAL A 97 -14.33 5.04 -8.03
CA VAL A 97 -13.07 5.59 -8.52
C VAL A 97 -12.97 5.36 -10.04
N THR A 98 -12.88 6.46 -10.79
CA THR A 98 -12.58 6.43 -12.23
C THR A 98 -11.25 7.13 -12.45
N PHE A 99 -10.35 6.55 -13.23
CA PHE A 99 -9.08 7.14 -13.59
C PHE A 99 -8.78 6.96 -15.08
N ALA A 100 -8.71 8.05 -15.83
CA ALA A 100 -8.27 8.05 -17.23
C ALA A 100 -8.99 6.99 -18.12
N ASN A 101 -10.32 6.90 -18.04
CA ASN A 101 -11.16 5.86 -18.68
C ASN A 101 -11.06 4.44 -18.08
N LEU A 102 -10.17 4.17 -17.13
CA LEU A 102 -10.29 2.99 -16.26
C LEU A 102 -11.38 3.27 -15.23
N ARG A 103 -12.45 2.49 -15.28
CA ARG A 103 -13.45 2.47 -14.21
C ARG A 103 -13.12 1.33 -13.27
N MET A 104 -12.99 1.64 -12.00
CA MET A 104 -12.86 0.64 -10.95
C MET A 104 -14.02 0.80 -9.98
N GLN A 105 -14.79 -0.27 -9.85
CA GLN A 105 -15.82 -0.33 -8.83
C GLN A 105 -15.22 -1.01 -7.59
N TYR A 106 -15.16 -0.26 -6.49
CA TYR A 106 -14.77 -0.77 -5.20
C TYR A 106 -16.02 -1.15 -4.42
N ASN A 107 -16.08 -2.40 -4.01
CA ASN A 107 -17.12 -2.89 -3.13
C ASN A 107 -16.81 -2.47 -1.68
N ALA A 108 -17.81 -2.60 -0.79
CA ALA A 108 -17.63 -2.29 0.63
C ALA A 108 -16.55 -3.15 1.32
N ASP A 109 -16.27 -4.34 0.77
CA ASP A 109 -15.22 -5.26 1.21
C ASP A 109 -13.82 -4.94 0.65
N GLY A 110 -13.69 -3.88 -0.17
CA GLY A 110 -12.44 -3.47 -0.79
C GLY A 110 -12.04 -4.28 -2.03
N SER A 111 -12.87 -5.23 -2.49
CA SER A 111 -12.64 -5.92 -3.76
C SER A 111 -12.80 -4.96 -4.94
N VAL A 112 -11.97 -5.16 -5.97
CA VAL A 112 -11.91 -4.33 -7.18
C VAL A 112 -12.36 -5.14 -8.37
N LEU A 113 -13.38 -4.67 -9.08
CA LEU A 113 -13.74 -5.19 -10.39
C LEU A 113 -13.23 -4.21 -11.46
N PRO A 114 -12.21 -4.59 -12.26
CA PRO A 114 -11.78 -3.79 -13.39
C PRO A 114 -12.88 -3.80 -14.47
N ASP A 115 -13.20 -2.65 -15.04
CA ASP A 115 -14.07 -2.58 -16.22
C ASP A 115 -13.33 -3.19 -17.43
N PRO A 116 -13.81 -4.30 -18.01
CA PRO A 116 -13.14 -4.98 -19.12
C PRO A 116 -13.10 -4.16 -20.41
N ASN A 117 -13.84 -3.04 -20.49
CA ASN A 117 -13.89 -2.17 -21.66
C ASN A 117 -12.94 -0.95 -21.59
N ALA A 118 -12.04 -0.89 -20.61
CA ALA A 118 -11.12 0.24 -20.49
C ALA A 118 -10.09 0.28 -21.63
N ALA A 119 -10.16 1.30 -22.48
CA ALA A 119 -9.21 1.52 -23.58
C ALA A 119 -7.86 2.08 -23.08
N SER A 120 -6.77 1.72 -23.77
CA SER A 120 -5.41 2.17 -23.47
C SER A 120 -5.30 3.71 -23.51
N VAL A 121 -4.73 4.29 -22.45
CA VAL A 121 -4.68 5.73 -22.21
C VAL A 121 -3.35 6.32 -22.70
N GLY A 122 -3.44 7.30 -23.60
CA GLY A 122 -2.42 8.35 -23.75
C GLY A 122 -3.10 9.71 -23.66
N GLY A 123 -2.57 10.64 -22.85
CA GLY A 123 -3.11 12.01 -22.71
C GLY A 123 -3.27 12.50 -21.26
N THR A 124 -4.21 13.40 -21.03
CA THR A 124 -4.61 13.85 -19.68
C THR A 124 -5.52 12.80 -19.05
N GLY A 125 -5.16 12.32 -17.86
CA GLY A 125 -6.01 11.42 -17.06
C GLY A 125 -7.02 12.21 -16.23
N PHE A 126 -8.27 11.75 -16.22
CA PHE A 126 -9.30 12.30 -15.35
C PHE A 126 -9.50 11.36 -14.17
N PHE A 127 -9.32 11.87 -12.96
CA PHE A 127 -9.70 11.16 -11.74
C PHE A 127 -11.07 11.65 -11.27
N GLU A 128 -11.95 10.73 -10.92
CA GLU A 128 -13.21 10.99 -10.22
C GLU A 128 -13.36 9.99 -9.08
N ALA A 129 -13.78 10.46 -7.91
CA ALA A 129 -14.23 9.64 -6.80
C ALA A 129 -15.35 10.35 -6.02
N ARG A 130 -16.03 9.60 -5.16
CA ARG A 130 -16.94 10.15 -4.15
C ARG A 130 -16.41 9.79 -2.77
N LEU A 131 -16.35 10.79 -1.90
CA LEU A 131 -15.81 10.68 -0.55
C LEU A 131 -16.89 11.00 0.47
N GLN A 132 -17.09 10.13 1.45
CA GLN A 132 -18.03 10.35 2.55
C GLN A 132 -17.29 10.16 3.87
N PRO A 133 -16.80 11.24 4.50
CA PRO A 133 -16.14 11.14 5.80
C PRO A 133 -17.15 11.01 6.94
N ASP A 134 -16.76 10.39 8.04
CA ASP A 134 -17.59 10.34 9.26
C ASP A 134 -17.49 11.60 10.13
N ARG A 135 -16.61 12.53 9.77
CA ARG A 135 -16.40 13.83 10.41
C ARG A 135 -16.04 14.91 9.39
N ASP A 136 -16.16 16.17 9.78
CA ASP A 136 -15.75 17.29 8.94
C ASP A 136 -14.24 17.25 8.69
N LEU A 137 -13.84 17.29 7.41
CA LEU A 137 -12.45 17.44 6.99
C LEU A 137 -12.26 18.75 6.24
N ARG A 138 -11.46 19.66 6.79
CA ARG A 138 -11.08 20.95 6.18
C ARG A 138 -9.60 20.97 5.90
N GLY A 139 -9.20 21.48 4.73
CA GLY A 139 -7.79 21.48 4.31
C GLY A 139 -7.21 20.08 4.09
N ALA A 140 -8.07 19.08 3.88
CA ALA A 140 -7.66 17.72 3.55
C ALA A 140 -7.06 17.66 2.15
N PHE A 141 -6.31 16.60 1.91
CA PHE A 141 -5.73 16.32 0.60
C PHE A 141 -5.78 14.82 0.30
N MET A 142 -5.74 14.49 -0.98
CA MET A 142 -5.71 13.13 -1.48
C MET A 142 -4.37 12.86 -2.15
N VAL A 143 -3.95 11.61 -1.99
CA VAL A 143 -2.83 11.05 -2.73
C VAL A 143 -3.32 9.89 -3.55
N LEU A 144 -2.99 9.85 -4.84
CA LEU A 144 -3.19 8.67 -5.67
C LEU A 144 -1.87 7.92 -5.80
N VAL A 145 -1.85 6.68 -5.37
CA VAL A 145 -0.70 5.79 -5.58
C VAL A 145 -0.98 4.96 -6.83
N VAL A 146 -0.26 5.23 -7.91
CA VAL A 146 -0.29 4.47 -9.15
C VAL A 146 0.91 3.52 -9.16
N PHE A 147 0.68 2.24 -9.39
CA PHE A 147 1.75 1.24 -9.34
C PHE A 147 1.54 0.11 -10.34
N ASN A 148 2.61 -0.60 -10.70
CA ASN A 148 2.52 -1.79 -11.54
C ASN A 148 1.87 -2.95 -10.75
N ALA A 149 0.71 -3.44 -11.21
CA ALA A 149 -0.03 -4.49 -10.51
C ALA A 149 0.75 -5.81 -10.36
N GLY A 150 1.76 -6.04 -11.22
CA GLY A 150 2.62 -7.23 -11.16
C GLY A 150 3.36 -7.41 -9.84
N ILE A 151 3.62 -6.31 -9.09
CA ILE A 151 4.24 -6.38 -7.76
C ILE A 151 3.41 -7.20 -6.76
N LEU A 152 2.09 -7.30 -6.96
CA LEU A 152 1.18 -8.04 -6.08
C LEU A 152 1.25 -9.55 -6.27
N SER A 153 1.86 -10.01 -7.37
CA SER A 153 2.06 -11.43 -7.73
C SER A 153 3.53 -11.83 -7.76
N ASP A 154 4.44 -10.89 -7.99
CA ASP A 154 5.87 -11.12 -8.09
C ASP A 154 6.62 -10.03 -7.30
N PHE A 155 7.13 -10.38 -6.11
CA PHE A 155 7.88 -9.46 -5.27
C PHE A 155 9.29 -9.16 -5.79
N SER A 156 9.75 -9.83 -6.86
CA SER A 156 10.99 -9.47 -7.54
C SER A 156 10.79 -8.33 -8.55
N ALA A 157 9.54 -8.02 -8.91
CA ALA A 157 9.23 -6.88 -9.76
C ALA A 157 9.67 -5.57 -9.10
N ASN A 158 10.08 -4.59 -9.91
CA ASN A 158 10.44 -3.29 -9.40
C ASN A 158 9.20 -2.60 -8.81
N PRO A 159 9.19 -2.20 -7.51
CA PRO A 159 8.05 -1.55 -6.86
C PRO A 159 7.92 -0.08 -7.27
N GLU A 160 8.05 0.22 -8.56
CA GLU A 160 7.87 1.58 -9.07
C GLU A 160 6.42 2.02 -8.85
N SER A 161 6.29 3.15 -8.18
CA SER A 161 5.03 3.87 -8.08
C SER A 161 5.21 5.31 -8.51
N GLU A 162 4.12 5.88 -8.98
CA GLU A 162 3.94 7.30 -9.16
C GLU A 162 2.89 7.76 -8.15
N ILE A 163 3.20 8.84 -7.46
CA ILE A 163 2.36 9.39 -6.42
C ILE A 163 1.89 10.77 -6.87
N LEU A 164 0.57 10.93 -6.98
CA LEU A 164 -0.06 12.18 -7.39
C LEU A 164 -0.75 12.80 -6.18
N LEU A 165 -0.57 14.10 -5.97
CA LEU A 165 -1.14 14.83 -4.83
C LEU A 165 -2.16 15.87 -5.31
N GLN A 166 -3.28 15.95 -4.61
CA GLN A 166 -4.34 16.91 -4.89
C GLN A 166 -5.02 17.41 -3.60
N ALA A 167 -5.15 18.73 -3.46
CA ALA A 167 -5.95 19.36 -2.42
C ALA A 167 -7.44 19.05 -2.63
N LEU A 168 -8.14 18.74 -1.54
CA LEU A 168 -9.56 18.43 -1.56
C LEU A 168 -10.39 19.67 -1.18
N PRO A 169 -11.62 19.79 -1.71
CA PRO A 169 -12.59 20.74 -1.16
C PRO A 169 -12.93 20.36 0.30
N PRO A 170 -13.58 21.24 1.07
CA PRO A 170 -14.15 20.85 2.36
C PRO A 170 -15.06 19.63 2.20
N LEU A 171 -14.89 18.63 3.09
CA LEU A 171 -15.69 17.41 3.10
C LEU A 171 -16.54 17.38 4.38
N PRO A 172 -17.85 17.69 4.31
CA PRO A 172 -18.73 17.65 5.47
C PRO A 172 -18.98 16.21 5.95
N ALA A 173 -19.13 16.04 7.25
CA ALA A 173 -19.46 14.76 7.87
C ALA A 173 -20.74 14.15 7.27
N GLY A 174 -20.70 12.86 6.93
CA GLY A 174 -21.83 12.09 6.43
C GLY A 174 -22.29 12.44 5.01
N VAL A 175 -21.69 13.44 4.36
CA VAL A 175 -22.09 13.89 3.01
C VAL A 175 -21.14 13.34 1.96
N ALA A 176 -21.67 12.53 1.05
CA ALA A 176 -20.93 12.04 -0.10
C ALA A 176 -20.60 13.21 -1.06
N THR A 177 -19.33 13.59 -1.09
CA THR A 177 -18.81 14.71 -1.87
C THR A 177 -18.08 14.17 -3.09
N LYS A 178 -18.52 14.58 -4.29
CA LYS A 178 -17.82 14.25 -5.54
C LYS A 178 -16.52 15.06 -5.61
N VAL A 179 -15.42 14.39 -5.92
CA VAL A 179 -14.10 14.99 -6.16
C VAL A 179 -13.63 14.60 -7.56
N GLU A 180 -13.18 15.59 -8.32
CA GLU A 180 -12.68 15.40 -9.68
C GLU A 180 -11.47 16.28 -9.94
N PHE A 181 -10.48 15.74 -10.64
CA PHE A 181 -9.33 16.52 -11.07
C PHE A 181 -8.66 15.90 -12.30
N GLN A 182 -7.95 16.75 -13.03
CA GLN A 182 -7.12 16.35 -14.15
C GLN A 182 -5.69 16.17 -13.67
N THR A 183 -5.08 15.06 -14.07
CA THR A 183 -3.65 14.82 -13.91
C THR A 183 -3.03 14.55 -15.26
N LYS A 184 -1.72 14.82 -15.40
CA LYS A 184 -0.96 14.23 -16.50
C LYS A 184 -1.06 12.71 -16.34
N SER A 185 -1.45 11.99 -17.41
CA SER A 185 -1.52 10.55 -17.31
C SER A 185 -0.12 10.01 -16.99
N PRO A 186 0.01 9.07 -16.05
CA PRO A 186 1.25 8.34 -15.86
C PRO A 186 1.67 7.79 -17.23
N VAL A 187 2.93 8.02 -17.62
CA VAL A 187 3.44 7.83 -19.00
C VAL A 187 3.56 6.34 -19.39
N ARG A 188 3.16 5.41 -18.52
CA ARG A 188 3.52 3.99 -18.61
C ARG A 188 2.40 3.15 -19.22
N ARG A 189 2.75 2.39 -20.28
CA ARG A 189 1.84 1.57 -21.11
C ARG A 189 1.47 0.20 -20.52
N ASN A 190 1.87 -0.10 -19.29
CA ASN A 190 1.68 -1.42 -18.68
C ASN A 190 0.61 -1.39 -17.59
N VAL A 191 0.00 -2.55 -17.32
CA VAL A 191 -1.06 -2.79 -16.33
C VAL A 191 -0.76 -2.11 -15.01
N PHE A 192 -1.38 -0.95 -14.78
CA PHE A 192 -1.28 -0.23 -13.52
C PHE A 192 -2.53 -0.43 -12.69
N SER A 193 -2.32 -0.51 -11.37
CA SER A 193 -3.38 -0.39 -10.38
C SER A 193 -3.21 0.96 -9.68
N ILE A 194 -4.30 1.46 -9.12
CA ILE A 194 -4.31 2.74 -8.40
C ILE A 194 -5.19 2.61 -7.17
N PHE A 195 -4.82 3.28 -6.09
CA PHE A 195 -5.73 3.51 -4.97
C PHE A 195 -5.51 4.92 -4.40
N PRO A 196 -6.60 5.62 -4.01
CA PRO A 196 -6.51 6.86 -3.28
C PRO A 196 -6.27 6.63 -1.78
N LEU A 197 -5.45 7.49 -1.20
CA LEU A 197 -5.26 7.70 0.22
C LEU A 197 -5.73 9.12 0.56
N VAL A 198 -6.40 9.30 1.70
CA VAL A 198 -6.93 10.60 2.12
C VAL A 198 -6.22 11.03 3.39
N PHE A 199 -5.79 12.29 3.45
CA PHE A 199 -5.07 12.86 4.58
C PHE A 199 -5.82 14.06 5.13
N GLU A 200 -5.88 14.18 6.46
CA GLU A 200 -6.37 15.40 7.11
C GLU A 200 -5.30 16.51 7.08
N ALA A 201 -5.74 17.74 7.37
CA ALA A 201 -4.81 18.83 7.65
C ALA A 201 -3.87 18.43 8.79
N GLY A 202 -2.57 18.58 8.59
CA GLY A 202 -1.53 18.07 9.48
C GLY A 202 -0.86 16.78 8.99
N GLY A 203 -1.37 16.16 7.91
CA GLY A 203 -0.66 15.10 7.18
C GLY A 203 -0.87 13.67 7.69
N ALA A 204 -1.84 13.45 8.59
CA ALA A 204 -2.20 12.11 9.02
C ALA A 204 -3.18 11.45 8.04
N GLU A 205 -2.91 10.22 7.60
CA GLU A 205 -3.82 9.47 6.73
C GLU A 205 -5.11 9.09 7.50
N ILE A 206 -6.27 9.41 6.94
CA ILE A 206 -7.57 8.97 7.42
C ILE A 206 -7.87 7.57 6.88
N ARG A 207 -8.20 6.64 7.76
CA ARG A 207 -8.52 5.25 7.37
C ARG A 207 -9.71 5.22 6.41
N SER A 208 -9.57 4.48 5.32
CA SER A 208 -10.65 4.26 4.33
C SER A 208 -10.99 2.77 4.15
N ASN A 209 -12.07 2.49 3.40
CA ASN A 209 -12.37 1.13 2.90
C ASN A 209 -11.29 0.60 1.94
N LEU A 210 -10.39 1.45 1.45
CA LEU A 210 -9.27 1.06 0.59
C LEU A 210 -7.96 0.82 1.36
N SER A 211 -7.98 0.98 2.69
CA SER A 211 -6.78 0.72 3.52
C SER A 211 -6.32 -0.74 3.44
N VAL A 212 -7.23 -1.69 3.23
CA VAL A 212 -6.89 -3.13 3.09
C VAL A 212 -6.17 -3.41 1.77
N PRO A 213 -6.69 -3.05 0.58
CA PRO A 213 -5.94 -3.19 -0.66
C PRO A 213 -4.65 -2.38 -0.68
N ALA A 214 -4.63 -1.19 -0.06
CA ALA A 214 -3.39 -0.40 0.10
C ALA A 214 -2.35 -1.15 0.96
N ALA A 215 -2.77 -1.75 2.08
CA ALA A 215 -1.89 -2.56 2.93
C ALA A 215 -1.27 -3.74 2.17
N ARG A 216 -2.02 -4.38 1.27
CA ARG A 216 -1.49 -5.44 0.39
C ARG A 216 -0.40 -4.92 -0.53
N TYR A 217 -0.59 -3.75 -1.14
CA TYR A 217 0.44 -3.13 -1.97
C TYR A 217 1.70 -2.82 -1.16
N PHE A 218 1.57 -2.15 -0.01
CA PHE A 218 2.73 -1.80 0.79
C PHE A 218 3.47 -3.02 1.32
N ALA A 219 2.77 -4.07 1.74
CA ALA A 219 3.40 -5.33 2.12
C ALA A 219 4.20 -5.96 0.97
N ALA A 220 3.73 -5.83 -0.27
CA ALA A 220 4.48 -6.28 -1.45
C ALA A 220 5.74 -5.45 -1.69
N VAL A 221 5.66 -4.12 -1.53
CA VAL A 221 6.83 -3.22 -1.60
C VAL A 221 7.86 -3.54 -0.51
N GLU A 222 7.41 -3.70 0.74
CA GLU A 222 8.28 -4.03 1.88
C GLU A 222 9.00 -5.37 1.67
N ARG A 223 8.31 -6.38 1.10
CA ARG A 223 8.92 -7.67 0.74
C ARG A 223 9.92 -7.57 -0.42
N ALA A 224 9.61 -6.77 -1.44
CA ALA A 224 10.54 -6.53 -2.55
C ALA A 224 11.82 -5.84 -2.06
N GLN A 225 11.69 -4.87 -1.16
CA GLN A 225 12.84 -4.20 -0.52
C GLN A 225 13.66 -5.19 0.33
N LEU A 226 12.98 -6.03 1.13
CA LEU A 226 13.65 -7.06 1.92
C LEU A 226 14.45 -8.02 1.04
N ALA A 227 13.92 -8.45 -0.11
CA ALA A 227 14.62 -9.36 -1.01
C ALA A 227 15.97 -8.79 -1.48
N VAL A 228 16.04 -7.49 -1.76
CA VAL A 228 17.30 -6.79 -2.10
C VAL A 228 18.27 -6.81 -0.91
N VAL A 229 17.78 -6.51 0.30
CA VAL A 229 18.59 -6.54 1.53
C VAL A 229 19.10 -7.95 1.82
N LEU A 230 18.27 -8.99 1.65
CA LEU A 230 18.65 -10.38 1.87
C LEU A 230 19.73 -10.85 0.90
N ALA A 231 19.64 -10.45 -0.37
CA ALA A 231 20.68 -10.77 -1.35
C ALA A 231 22.04 -10.19 -0.93
N ALA A 232 22.06 -8.93 -0.48
CA ALA A 232 23.26 -8.30 0.05
C ALA A 232 23.76 -8.98 1.34
N TYR A 233 22.85 -9.27 2.28
CA TYR A 233 23.13 -9.93 3.55
C TYR A 233 23.80 -11.30 3.34
N ARG A 234 23.26 -12.14 2.45
CA ARG A 234 23.83 -13.47 2.12
C ARG A 234 25.21 -13.33 1.47
N LYS A 235 25.38 -12.37 0.55
CA LYS A 235 26.66 -12.12 -0.12
C LYS A 235 27.77 -11.69 0.87
N GLN A 236 27.41 -10.92 1.88
CA GLN A 236 28.35 -10.44 2.90
C GLN A 236 28.69 -11.51 3.95
N ASN A 237 27.86 -12.56 4.07
CA ASN A 237 27.95 -13.57 5.14
C ASN A 237 27.98 -15.02 4.59
N PRO A 238 28.87 -15.39 3.65
CA PRO A 238 28.81 -16.67 2.94
C PRO A 238 29.09 -17.90 3.81
N ALA A 239 29.68 -17.73 4.99
CA ALA A 239 30.00 -18.81 5.93
C ALA A 239 29.73 -18.44 7.40
N ALA A 240 29.00 -17.36 7.63
CA ALA A 240 28.77 -16.86 8.99
C ALA A 240 27.62 -17.59 9.68
N ASP A 241 27.74 -17.74 11.00
CA ASP A 241 26.59 -17.99 11.86
C ASP A 241 26.08 -16.64 12.36
N ALA A 242 24.77 -16.39 12.21
CA ALA A 242 24.17 -15.13 12.61
C ALA A 242 22.78 -15.37 13.19
N GLY A 243 22.45 -14.65 14.26
CA GLY A 243 21.10 -14.64 14.82
C GLY A 243 20.10 -13.94 13.92
N VAL A 244 18.81 -14.14 14.20
CA VAL A 244 17.73 -13.37 13.59
C VAL A 244 17.89 -11.88 13.93
N GLN A 245 17.68 -10.99 12.95
CA GLN A 245 17.71 -9.54 13.17
C GLN A 245 16.45 -8.87 12.60
N PRO A 246 15.75 -7.99 13.33
CA PRO A 246 14.58 -7.30 12.82
C PRO A 246 14.95 -6.28 11.73
N VAL A 247 14.24 -6.30 10.61
CA VAL A 247 14.33 -5.30 9.53
C VAL A 247 13.15 -4.34 9.60
N LEU A 248 11.94 -4.88 9.75
CA LEU A 248 10.71 -4.11 9.89
C LEU A 248 9.89 -4.66 11.06
N ARG A 249 9.48 -3.75 11.95
CA ARG A 249 8.53 -4.04 13.03
C ARG A 249 7.37 -3.08 12.93
N ILE A 250 6.18 -3.64 12.81
CA ILE A 250 4.93 -2.89 12.71
C ILE A 250 4.26 -2.88 14.09
N GLN A 251 3.93 -1.69 14.59
CA GLN A 251 3.15 -1.57 15.82
C GLN A 251 1.70 -2.04 15.55
N PRO A 252 1.14 -2.92 16.39
CA PRO A 252 -0.25 -3.34 16.24
C PRO A 252 -1.21 -2.16 16.45
N LEU A 253 -2.18 -2.03 15.56
CA LEU A 253 -3.28 -1.08 15.70
C LEU A 253 -4.38 -1.72 16.54
N LEU A 254 -4.19 -1.70 17.86
CA LEU A 254 -5.16 -2.22 18.82
C LEU A 254 -6.45 -1.40 18.81
N ALA A 255 -7.58 -2.06 19.09
CA ALA A 255 -8.87 -1.39 19.19
C ALA A 255 -8.96 -0.55 20.48
N ASP A 256 -8.43 -1.08 21.58
CA ASP A 256 -8.31 -0.40 22.86
C ASP A 256 -6.91 -0.64 23.46
N PRO A 257 -5.93 0.23 23.16
CA PRO A 257 -4.60 0.12 23.75
C PRO A 257 -4.59 0.16 25.29
N ALA A 258 -5.57 0.83 25.91
CA ALA A 258 -5.63 0.97 27.37
C ALA A 258 -5.96 -0.37 28.06
N ALA A 259 -6.73 -1.24 27.40
CA ALA A 259 -7.05 -2.58 27.90
C ALA A 259 -5.81 -3.49 28.06
N LEU A 260 -4.73 -3.19 27.35
CA LEU A 260 -3.47 -3.92 27.44
C LEU A 260 -2.37 -3.18 28.21
N ALA A 261 -2.59 -1.92 28.60
CA ALA A 261 -1.58 -1.10 29.26
C ALA A 261 -0.98 -1.78 30.51
N GLY A 262 0.36 -1.80 30.60
CA GLY A 262 1.12 -2.44 31.66
C GLY A 262 1.24 -3.97 31.55
N ARG A 263 0.57 -4.61 30.58
CA ARG A 263 0.66 -6.06 30.35
C ARG A 263 1.83 -6.38 29.43
N THR A 264 2.41 -7.57 29.64
CA THR A 264 3.33 -8.20 28.68
C THR A 264 2.63 -9.36 28.01
N VAL A 265 2.54 -9.33 26.67
CA VAL A 265 1.97 -10.39 25.85
C VAL A 265 3.12 -11.05 25.09
N THR A 266 3.28 -12.37 25.21
CA THR A 266 4.33 -13.10 24.49
C THR A 266 3.72 -13.83 23.29
N ALA A 267 4.10 -13.43 22.08
CA ALA A 267 3.76 -14.15 20.86
C ALA A 267 4.85 -15.18 20.54
N THR A 268 4.48 -16.34 20.02
CA THR A 268 5.43 -17.27 19.40
C THR A 268 5.29 -17.19 17.89
N VAL A 269 6.40 -16.97 17.18
CA VAL A 269 6.43 -16.86 15.72
C VAL A 269 7.55 -17.69 15.13
N THR A 270 7.36 -18.21 13.92
CA THR A 270 8.43 -18.77 13.10
C THR A 270 8.89 -17.73 12.10
N ILE A 271 10.19 -17.52 11.97
CA ILE A 271 10.78 -16.68 10.92
C ILE A 271 11.39 -17.63 9.90
N ASN A 272 10.92 -17.56 8.66
CA ASN A 272 11.37 -18.45 7.60
C ASN A 272 12.68 -17.97 6.95
N ALA A 273 13.19 -18.76 5.99
CA ALA A 273 14.46 -18.49 5.31
C ALA A 273 14.46 -17.21 4.44
N ASP A 274 13.28 -16.67 4.16
CA ASP A 274 13.07 -15.42 3.42
C ASP A 274 12.80 -14.24 4.38
N GLY A 275 12.95 -14.45 5.69
CA GLY A 275 12.83 -13.39 6.67
C GLY A 275 11.40 -12.95 6.96
N ALA A 276 10.39 -13.65 6.45
CA ALA A 276 8.99 -13.40 6.77
C ALA A 276 8.56 -14.21 8.00
N THR A 277 7.54 -13.71 8.72
CA THR A 277 6.92 -14.42 9.84
C THR A 277 5.81 -15.37 9.38
N GLU A 278 5.74 -16.54 9.99
CA GLU A 278 4.69 -17.55 9.85
C GLU A 278 4.40 -18.22 11.20
N ASP A 279 3.42 -19.11 11.24
CA ASP A 279 3.02 -19.88 12.45
C ASP A 279 2.82 -19.03 13.72
N ILE A 280 2.12 -17.89 13.58
CA ILE A 280 1.91 -16.94 14.68
C ILE A 280 0.92 -17.52 15.71
N ALA A 281 1.45 -17.88 16.87
CA ALA A 281 0.68 -18.29 18.04
C ALA A 281 0.64 -17.15 19.07
N LEU A 282 -0.56 -16.83 19.54
CA LEU A 282 -0.83 -15.80 20.54
C LEU A 282 -1.49 -16.45 21.77
N PRO A 283 -1.38 -15.82 22.96
CA PRO A 283 -2.10 -16.27 24.14
C PRO A 283 -3.62 -16.31 23.93
N GLU A 284 -4.27 -17.34 24.46
CA GLU A 284 -5.71 -17.57 24.31
C GLU A 284 -6.57 -16.57 25.12
N ASP A 285 -5.97 -15.90 26.11
CA ASP A 285 -6.63 -14.92 26.98
C ASP A 285 -6.76 -13.52 26.36
N LEU A 286 -6.25 -13.33 25.12
CA LEU A 286 -6.42 -12.08 24.40
C LEU A 286 -7.84 -11.95 23.84
N ALA A 287 -8.39 -10.74 23.93
CA ALA A 287 -9.63 -10.42 23.25
C ALA A 287 -9.47 -10.68 21.73
N PRO A 288 -10.48 -11.25 21.04
CA PRO A 288 -10.36 -11.61 19.63
C PRO A 288 -9.91 -10.47 18.71
N ALA A 289 -10.36 -9.24 18.98
CA ALA A 289 -9.98 -8.05 18.21
C ALA A 289 -8.49 -7.71 18.36
N ASP A 290 -7.95 -7.78 19.59
CA ASP A 290 -6.54 -7.51 19.85
C ASP A 290 -5.65 -8.63 19.31
N ALA A 291 -6.10 -9.89 19.43
CA ALA A 291 -5.42 -11.03 18.82
C ALA A 291 -5.35 -10.90 17.30
N ALA A 292 -6.43 -10.45 16.65
CA ALA A 292 -6.43 -10.19 15.21
C ALA A 292 -5.48 -9.05 14.82
N ALA A 293 -5.48 -7.94 15.57
CA ALA A 293 -4.58 -6.81 15.34
C ALA A 293 -3.11 -7.18 15.53
N LEU A 294 -2.80 -7.96 16.58
CA LEU A 294 -1.45 -8.47 16.84
C LEU A 294 -0.99 -9.44 15.76
N ARG A 295 -1.85 -10.38 15.35
CA ARG A 295 -1.54 -11.33 14.27
C ARG A 295 -1.29 -10.59 12.96
N ALA A 296 -2.13 -9.61 12.62
CA ALA A 296 -1.95 -8.80 11.42
C ALA A 296 -0.61 -8.05 11.44
N ALA A 297 -0.28 -7.40 12.57
CA ALA A 297 0.98 -6.68 12.71
C ALA A 297 2.19 -7.61 12.61
N LEU A 298 2.19 -8.71 13.37
CA LEU A 298 3.25 -9.72 13.34
C LEU A 298 3.44 -10.29 11.94
N ALA A 299 2.37 -10.59 11.20
CA ALA A 299 2.42 -11.12 9.83
C ALA A 299 3.11 -10.18 8.84
N GLY A 300 3.18 -8.88 9.15
CA GLY A 300 3.92 -7.89 8.37
C GLY A 300 5.33 -7.59 8.91
N TRP A 301 5.78 -8.24 9.99
CA TRP A 301 7.16 -8.09 10.44
C TRP A 301 8.11 -8.80 9.50
N LEU A 302 9.27 -8.18 9.27
CA LEU A 302 10.30 -8.69 8.37
C LEU A 302 11.64 -8.71 9.10
N PHE A 303 12.46 -9.72 8.78
CA PHE A 303 13.69 -10.03 9.47
C PHE A 303 14.80 -10.40 8.48
N LEU A 304 16.05 -10.22 8.90
CA LEU A 304 17.15 -11.02 8.40
C LEU A 304 17.07 -12.39 9.10
N PRO A 305 16.99 -13.50 8.34
CA PRO A 305 16.87 -14.82 8.93
C PRO A 305 18.15 -15.19 9.67
N ARG A 306 18.01 -16.16 10.58
CA ARG A 306 19.16 -16.83 11.18
C ARG A 306 19.99 -17.49 10.08
N LEU A 307 21.31 -17.34 10.15
CA LEU A 307 22.24 -18.05 9.29
C LEU A 307 22.95 -19.15 10.09
N GLU A 308 23.08 -20.32 9.47
CA GLU A 308 24.00 -21.38 9.88
C GLU A 308 24.96 -21.62 8.73
N LYS A 309 26.25 -21.32 8.92
CA LYS A 309 27.30 -21.40 7.89
C LYS A 309 26.89 -20.71 6.59
N GLY A 310 26.32 -19.52 6.69
CA GLY A 310 25.83 -18.71 5.57
C GLY A 310 24.51 -19.16 4.95
N THR A 311 23.91 -20.25 5.42
CA THR A 311 22.62 -20.75 4.93
C THR A 311 21.48 -20.26 5.82
N PRO A 312 20.43 -19.63 5.26
CA PRO A 312 19.28 -19.19 6.06
C PRO A 312 18.49 -20.39 6.59
N VAL A 313 18.19 -20.40 7.89
CA VAL A 313 17.42 -21.46 8.55
C VAL A 313 16.17 -20.91 9.24
N PRO A 314 15.01 -21.57 9.11
CA PRO A 314 13.82 -21.19 9.86
C PRO A 314 14.07 -21.20 11.37
N THR A 315 13.58 -20.19 12.08
CA THR A 315 13.81 -20.04 13.52
C THR A 315 12.53 -19.65 14.24
N ARG A 316 12.16 -20.43 15.27
CA ARG A 316 11.02 -20.14 16.14
C ARG A 316 11.46 -19.26 17.31
N LEU A 317 10.77 -18.14 17.53
CA LEU A 317 11.06 -17.15 18.56
C LEU A 317 9.85 -16.85 19.43
N ALA A 318 10.09 -16.53 20.70
CA ALA A 318 9.12 -15.90 21.58
C ALA A 318 9.38 -14.38 21.63
N ILE A 319 8.40 -13.58 21.23
CA ILE A 319 8.50 -12.11 21.13
C ILE A 319 7.62 -11.49 22.21
N PRO A 320 8.20 -10.82 23.23
CA PRO A 320 7.43 -10.09 24.23
C PRO A 320 7.00 -8.72 23.71
N PHE A 321 5.71 -8.40 23.83
CA PHE A 321 5.11 -7.10 23.61
C PHE A 321 4.80 -6.46 24.95
N LYS A 322 5.30 -5.24 25.17
CA LYS A 322 4.93 -4.42 26.33
C LYS A 322 4.00 -3.31 25.84
N PHE A 323 2.86 -3.17 26.50
CA PHE A 323 1.85 -2.15 26.22
C PHE A 323 1.76 -1.12 27.35
#